data_AF-A0A7C7YSY5-F1
#
_entry.id   AF-A0A7C7YSY5-F1
#
_cell.length_a   1.000
_cell.length_b   1.000
_cell.length_c   1.000
_cell.angle_alpha   90.00
_cell.angle_beta   90.00
_cell.angle_gamma   90.00
#
_symmetry.space_group_name_H-M   'P 1'
#
loop_
_entity.id
_entity.type
_entity.pdbx_description
1 polymer ?
#
loop_
_entity_poly.entity_id
_entity_poly.type
_entity_poly.pdbx_seq_one_letter_code
_entity_poly.pdbx_strand_id
1 'polypeptide(L)'
;MLHESSLAVALLLACPHLLQAQAGTDGCTTPDTIAGEGSFAVDSSAATTGSEGQLDPGCLWFGSTTVENDVWFDWTASLDGVATVSTCGSVLDTKIAAWPGAGCPAAGNALACNDDACGLQSSISFSVVSGTVYALQVGSFPGAPGGLAQMDISIVATPVHDDCNSPMLLNGSGSFAFNNSGATAGAQGQAEALCLSFGSTSIDRDLWYRWIATVTGTAVIRTCGSSVDTKLAAYPNVLCPQDGAAITCNDDGCGLQSTLLLPATSGTAYMLQVGSFPGAAGGTGLLQIDVQPPLVADDCATPVAIAGQGSFAFNNLLASTGLEGQNESLCLGFGASGIDRDVWFDWTADATGEACVSTCGILLDTKLAVYPAGGCPAAGSAIQCNDDAAICGGLQAAVKFAAFAGSSYLFQLGNFPGAAGGSGSFDVSIATGPGSPFCSCTLAASPCTNPGLDGHGCANSAAPGGSVLSATGNPVVGTDTVVLSASGLPSGEPCLFFQGMNRVNGGAGNTFGDGLRCVGGDIRRLGVSFARGTGVADTSALMQPISVRGGVQLGDLRHYQVWYRDSTSSPCGIFFNLSNGYSIQW
;
A
#
# COMPACT_ATOMS: atom_id res chain seq x y z
N MET A 1 2.00 35.97 -70.79
CA MET A 1 3.02 35.04 -71.33
C MET A 1 2.87 33.73 -70.59
N LEU A 2 2.11 32.82 -71.19
CA LEU A 2 1.94 31.44 -70.74
C LEU A 2 3.14 30.67 -71.29
N HIS A 3 3.87 29.95 -70.45
CA HIS A 3 4.82 28.95 -70.90
C HIS A 3 4.36 27.59 -70.38
N GLU A 4 3.73 26.83 -71.28
CA GLU A 4 3.48 25.41 -71.12
C GLU A 4 4.80 24.65 -71.16
N SER A 5 4.96 23.66 -70.28
CA SER A 5 6.02 22.65 -70.37
C SER A 5 5.35 21.30 -70.61
N SER A 6 5.46 20.82 -71.85
CA SER A 6 4.97 19.51 -72.28
C SER A 6 5.81 18.40 -71.63
N LEU A 7 5.17 17.54 -70.84
CA LEU A 7 5.79 16.31 -70.34
C LEU A 7 5.60 15.22 -71.40
N ALA A 8 6.70 14.79 -72.02
CA ALA A 8 6.71 13.69 -72.97
C ALA A 8 6.57 12.36 -72.21
N VAL A 9 5.46 11.64 -72.45
CA VAL A 9 5.26 10.27 -71.98
C VAL A 9 6.11 9.35 -72.86
N ALA A 10 7.24 8.87 -72.32
CA ALA A 10 8.01 7.80 -72.92
C ALA A 10 7.27 6.47 -72.69
N LEU A 11 6.65 5.95 -73.73
CA LEU A 11 6.06 4.62 -73.76
C LEU A 11 7.20 3.58 -73.77
N LEU A 12 7.67 3.15 -72.60
CA LEU A 12 8.51 1.95 -72.50
C LEU A 12 7.63 0.73 -72.80
N LEU A 13 7.91 0.06 -73.92
CA LEU A 13 7.43 -1.29 -74.16
C LEU A 13 8.03 -2.21 -73.10
N ALA A 14 7.23 -2.61 -72.11
CA ALA A 14 7.56 -3.72 -71.23
C ALA A 14 7.55 -5.02 -72.06
N CYS A 15 8.70 -5.66 -72.16
CA CYS A 15 8.83 -7.06 -72.55
C CYS A 15 8.04 -7.90 -71.53
N PRO A 16 7.21 -8.88 -71.93
CA PRO A 16 6.54 -9.74 -70.97
C PRO A 16 7.63 -10.61 -70.31
N HIS A 17 8.06 -10.25 -69.11
CA HIS A 17 8.64 -11.25 -68.21
C HIS A 17 7.54 -12.28 -67.96
N LEU A 18 7.81 -13.53 -68.36
CA LEU A 18 7.08 -14.65 -67.79
C LEU A 18 7.18 -14.50 -66.27
N LEU A 19 6.04 -14.39 -65.58
CA LEU A 19 6.00 -14.75 -64.17
C LEU A 19 6.41 -16.22 -64.11
N GLN A 20 7.68 -16.50 -63.81
CA GLN A 20 8.00 -17.76 -63.15
C GLN A 20 7.25 -17.71 -61.82
N ALA A 21 6.42 -18.72 -61.56
CA ALA A 21 5.95 -18.96 -60.21
C ALA A 21 7.21 -19.15 -59.36
N GLN A 22 7.46 -18.23 -58.43
CA GLN A 22 8.56 -18.34 -57.48
C GLN A 22 8.31 -19.59 -56.65
N ALA A 23 9.19 -20.56 -56.76
CA ALA A 23 9.03 -21.90 -56.21
C ALA A 23 10.25 -22.35 -55.40
N GLY A 24 11.17 -21.41 -55.13
CA GLY A 24 12.41 -21.63 -54.40
C GLY A 24 13.54 -22.03 -55.34
N THR A 25 14.75 -21.61 -55.00
CA THR A 25 15.95 -21.99 -55.77
C THR A 25 16.70 -23.10 -55.05
N ASP A 26 17.28 -24.03 -55.82
CA ASP A 26 18.06 -25.18 -55.36
C ASP A 26 19.25 -24.84 -54.45
N GLY A 27 19.71 -23.59 -54.43
CA GLY A 27 20.78 -23.15 -53.54
C GLY A 27 20.53 -21.77 -52.95
N CYS A 28 21.13 -21.54 -51.79
CA CYS A 28 21.00 -20.29 -51.03
C CYS A 28 21.86 -19.12 -51.54
N THR A 29 22.62 -19.29 -52.63
CA THR A 29 23.48 -18.21 -53.16
C THR A 29 22.70 -17.20 -53.99
N THR A 30 21.56 -17.61 -54.54
CA THR A 30 20.60 -16.74 -55.24
C THR A 30 19.17 -17.13 -54.88
N PRO A 31 18.75 -16.98 -53.61
CA PRO A 31 17.41 -17.37 -53.16
C PRO A 31 16.31 -16.65 -53.94
N ASP A 32 15.16 -17.30 -54.10
CA ASP A 32 13.98 -16.62 -54.62
C ASP A 32 13.51 -15.55 -53.63
N THR A 33 13.41 -14.29 -54.07
CA THR A 33 13.01 -13.18 -53.19
C THR A 33 11.49 -13.08 -53.07
N ILE A 34 10.96 -13.22 -51.86
CA ILE A 34 9.53 -13.07 -51.54
C ILE A 34 9.34 -12.05 -50.40
N ALA A 35 8.11 -11.57 -50.19
CA ALA A 35 7.84 -10.57 -49.15
C ALA A 35 6.41 -10.64 -48.62
N GLY A 36 6.23 -10.28 -47.35
CA GLY A 36 4.94 -10.19 -46.69
C GLY A 36 4.28 -11.54 -46.41
N GLU A 37 3.06 -11.47 -45.90
CA GLU A 37 2.21 -12.63 -45.62
C GLU A 37 1.56 -13.17 -46.89
N GLY A 38 1.26 -14.46 -46.91
CA GLY A 38 0.56 -15.10 -48.02
C GLY A 38 1.01 -16.54 -48.28
N SER A 39 0.50 -17.08 -49.37
CA SER A 39 0.81 -18.43 -49.85
C SER A 39 1.84 -18.36 -50.97
N PHE A 40 2.93 -19.10 -50.81
CA PHE A 40 4.04 -19.18 -51.76
C PHE A 40 4.17 -20.64 -52.23
N ALA A 41 4.41 -20.83 -53.52
CA ALA A 41 4.64 -22.18 -54.05
C ALA A 41 6.04 -22.66 -53.64
N VAL A 42 6.20 -23.96 -53.47
CA VAL A 42 7.47 -24.64 -53.23
C VAL A 42 7.57 -25.81 -54.21
N ASP A 43 8.65 -25.87 -54.98
CA ASP A 43 8.94 -27.00 -55.88
C ASP A 43 10.34 -27.53 -55.63
N SER A 44 10.44 -28.56 -54.79
CA SER A 44 11.68 -29.30 -54.53
C SER A 44 11.84 -30.54 -55.40
N SER A 45 11.02 -30.72 -56.45
CA SER A 45 11.02 -31.97 -57.23
C SER A 45 12.34 -32.25 -57.97
N ALA A 46 13.09 -31.20 -58.29
CA ALA A 46 14.41 -31.28 -58.91
C ALA A 46 15.54 -30.71 -58.03
N ALA A 47 15.23 -30.39 -56.77
CA ALA A 47 16.21 -29.85 -55.84
C ALA A 47 17.18 -30.94 -55.37
N THR A 48 18.39 -30.52 -55.02
CA THR A 48 19.46 -31.30 -54.44
C THR A 48 19.64 -30.91 -52.98
N THR A 49 20.32 -31.74 -52.20
CA THR A 49 20.65 -31.40 -50.81
C THR A 49 22.02 -30.74 -50.77
N GLY A 50 22.04 -29.43 -50.52
CA GLY A 50 23.27 -28.64 -50.36
C GLY A 50 24.04 -28.98 -49.07
N SER A 51 25.13 -28.26 -48.81
CA SER A 51 25.86 -28.36 -47.53
C SER A 51 25.39 -27.33 -46.50
N GLU A 52 24.68 -26.31 -46.98
CA GLU A 52 24.25 -25.13 -46.24
C GLU A 52 23.03 -25.44 -45.38
N GLY A 53 23.03 -24.92 -44.14
CA GLY A 53 21.94 -25.14 -43.19
C GLY A 53 21.82 -26.56 -42.60
N GLN A 54 22.56 -27.55 -43.11
CA GLN A 54 22.32 -28.96 -42.80
C GLN A 54 22.81 -29.45 -41.43
N LEU A 55 23.62 -28.65 -40.72
CA LEU A 55 24.30 -29.05 -39.49
C LEU A 55 23.78 -28.34 -38.24
N ASP A 56 22.64 -27.65 -38.33
CA ASP A 56 22.09 -26.91 -37.20
C ASP A 56 21.53 -27.85 -36.13
N PRO A 57 22.01 -27.79 -34.87
CA PRO A 57 21.49 -28.62 -33.79
C PRO A 57 20.00 -28.37 -33.49
N GLY A 58 19.49 -27.16 -33.74
CA GLY A 58 18.08 -26.79 -33.62
C GLY A 58 17.19 -27.50 -34.65
N CYS A 59 17.77 -28.06 -35.70
CA CYS A 59 17.09 -28.88 -36.69
C CYS A 59 17.12 -30.39 -36.40
N LEU A 60 17.63 -30.83 -35.25
CA LEU A 60 17.74 -32.25 -34.92
C LEU A 60 16.37 -32.87 -34.61
N TRP A 61 15.69 -33.31 -35.66
CA TRP A 61 14.39 -33.97 -35.62
C TRP A 61 14.55 -35.42 -36.06
N PHE A 62 14.00 -36.34 -35.27
CA PHE A 62 14.08 -37.79 -35.51
C PHE A 62 15.50 -38.32 -35.80
N GLY A 63 16.51 -37.68 -35.20
CA GLY A 63 17.92 -38.08 -35.34
C GLY A 63 18.64 -37.50 -36.55
N SER A 64 18.03 -36.57 -37.30
CA SER A 64 18.69 -35.87 -38.41
C SER A 64 18.51 -34.36 -38.33
N THR A 65 19.58 -33.62 -38.61
CA THR A 65 19.58 -32.15 -38.80
C THR A 65 19.28 -31.75 -40.24
N THR A 66 19.41 -32.68 -41.18
CA THR A 66 19.34 -32.42 -42.63
C THR A 66 17.92 -32.05 -43.06
N VAL A 67 17.81 -31.08 -43.96
CA VAL A 67 16.65 -30.74 -44.80
C VAL A 67 17.01 -31.17 -46.23
N GLU A 68 16.48 -32.31 -46.69
CA GLU A 68 16.83 -32.86 -48.02
C GLU A 68 16.06 -32.18 -49.14
N ASN A 69 16.59 -32.20 -50.36
CA ASN A 69 15.96 -31.59 -51.54
C ASN A 69 15.50 -30.15 -51.25
N ASP A 70 16.39 -29.34 -50.69
CA ASP A 70 16.03 -28.05 -50.13
C ASP A 70 16.00 -26.96 -51.20
N VAL A 71 14.99 -26.08 -51.09
CA VAL A 71 14.93 -24.84 -51.85
C VAL A 71 14.93 -23.65 -50.92
N TRP A 72 15.42 -22.52 -51.43
CA TRP A 72 15.73 -21.35 -50.65
C TRP A 72 14.94 -20.12 -51.09
N PHE A 73 14.46 -19.39 -50.10
CA PHE A 73 13.79 -18.09 -50.27
C PHE A 73 14.44 -17.03 -49.40
N ASP A 74 14.58 -15.82 -49.92
CA ASP A 74 14.85 -14.62 -49.13
C ASP A 74 13.51 -13.91 -48.88
N TRP A 75 12.99 -14.04 -47.67
CA TRP A 75 11.68 -13.50 -47.29
C TRP A 75 11.81 -12.20 -46.49
N THR A 76 11.18 -11.13 -46.97
CA THR A 76 11.14 -9.83 -46.27
C THR A 76 9.86 -9.72 -45.43
N ALA A 77 10.01 -9.57 -44.11
CA ALA A 77 8.87 -9.37 -43.21
C ALA A 77 8.18 -8.02 -43.46
N SER A 78 6.84 -8.01 -43.48
CA SER A 78 6.04 -6.79 -43.67
C SER A 78 5.78 -6.03 -42.37
N LEU A 79 5.84 -6.70 -41.22
CA LEU A 79 5.47 -6.19 -39.90
C LEU A 79 6.47 -6.68 -38.83
N ASP A 80 6.59 -5.91 -37.74
CA ASP A 80 7.17 -6.41 -36.49
C ASP A 80 6.19 -7.41 -35.87
N GLY A 81 6.67 -8.55 -35.39
CA GLY A 81 5.77 -9.59 -34.93
C GLY A 81 6.41 -10.95 -34.69
N VAL A 82 5.57 -11.96 -34.55
CA VAL A 82 5.96 -13.36 -34.65
C VAL A 82 5.44 -13.90 -35.97
N ALA A 83 6.36 -14.27 -36.86
CA ALA A 83 6.03 -14.94 -38.10
C ALA A 83 5.78 -16.42 -37.84
N THR A 84 4.79 -16.99 -38.53
CA THR A 84 4.58 -18.43 -38.66
C THR A 84 4.74 -18.80 -40.12
N VAL A 85 5.65 -19.74 -40.40
CA VAL A 85 5.86 -20.33 -41.72
C VAL A 85 5.42 -21.78 -41.65
N SER A 86 4.46 -22.16 -42.51
CA SER A 86 3.81 -23.46 -42.45
C SER A 86 3.68 -24.08 -43.83
N THR A 87 3.93 -25.39 -43.92
CA THR A 87 3.63 -26.19 -45.12
C THR A 87 2.41 -27.09 -44.92
N CYS A 88 1.69 -26.92 -43.81
CA CYS A 88 0.54 -27.73 -43.43
C CYS A 88 -0.53 -27.77 -44.53
N GLY A 89 -1.06 -28.96 -44.82
CA GLY A 89 -2.01 -29.19 -45.90
C GLY A 89 -1.37 -29.54 -47.25
N SER A 90 -0.04 -29.47 -47.35
CA SER A 90 0.72 -30.09 -48.44
C SER A 90 0.75 -31.61 -48.32
N VAL A 91 1.10 -32.31 -49.39
CA VAL A 91 1.27 -33.79 -49.40
C VAL A 91 2.72 -34.23 -49.21
N LEU A 92 3.67 -33.30 -49.35
CA LEU A 92 5.10 -33.53 -49.17
C LEU A 92 5.43 -33.70 -47.69
N ASP A 93 6.25 -34.69 -47.35
CA ASP A 93 6.87 -34.81 -46.04
C ASP A 93 7.95 -33.73 -45.93
N THR A 94 7.64 -32.61 -45.28
CA THR A 94 8.47 -31.40 -45.34
C THR A 94 9.33 -31.23 -44.11
N LYS A 95 10.42 -30.47 -44.29
CA LYS A 95 11.19 -29.89 -43.19
C LYS A 95 11.53 -28.43 -43.51
N ILE A 96 11.39 -27.54 -42.53
CA ILE A 96 11.61 -26.09 -42.68
C ILE A 96 12.60 -25.58 -41.64
N ALA A 97 13.53 -24.72 -42.07
CA ALA A 97 14.36 -23.90 -41.20
C ALA A 97 14.31 -22.43 -41.62
N ALA A 98 14.30 -21.51 -40.64
CA ALA A 98 14.43 -20.07 -40.87
C ALA A 98 15.76 -19.56 -40.31
N TRP A 99 16.38 -18.61 -41.01
CA TRP A 99 17.70 -18.09 -40.71
C TRP A 99 17.72 -16.56 -40.69
N PRO A 100 18.59 -15.93 -39.89
CA PRO A 100 18.73 -14.48 -39.89
C PRO A 100 19.47 -14.00 -41.16
N GLY A 101 18.95 -12.94 -41.79
CA GLY A 101 19.59 -12.33 -42.96
C GLY A 101 19.23 -12.99 -44.28
N ALA A 102 19.83 -12.48 -45.36
CA ALA A 102 19.63 -12.96 -46.74
C ALA A 102 20.72 -13.96 -47.14
N GLY A 103 20.39 -14.91 -48.02
CA GLY A 103 21.33 -15.86 -48.60
C GLY A 103 21.74 -17.00 -47.69
N CYS A 104 22.91 -17.60 -47.96
CA CYS A 104 23.38 -18.78 -47.26
C CYS A 104 23.67 -18.52 -45.77
N PRO A 105 23.09 -19.34 -44.86
CA PRO A 105 23.30 -19.17 -43.44
C PRO A 105 24.66 -19.69 -42.97
N ALA A 106 25.14 -19.14 -41.84
CA ALA A 106 26.20 -19.76 -41.07
C ALA A 106 25.64 -20.93 -40.23
N ALA A 107 26.38 -22.02 -40.11
CA ALA A 107 25.95 -23.20 -39.33
C ALA A 107 25.73 -22.86 -37.84
N GLY A 108 24.64 -23.36 -37.25
CA GLY A 108 24.32 -23.22 -35.83
C GLY A 108 23.54 -21.96 -35.44
N ASN A 109 22.85 -21.32 -36.39
CA ASN A 109 22.16 -20.04 -36.22
C ASN A 109 20.70 -20.05 -36.72
N ALA A 110 20.05 -21.21 -36.87
CA ALA A 110 18.64 -21.23 -37.25
C ALA A 110 17.79 -20.52 -36.17
N LEU A 111 16.89 -19.63 -36.60
CA LEU A 111 15.93 -18.94 -35.73
C LEU A 111 14.84 -19.90 -35.25
N ALA A 112 14.44 -20.83 -36.13
CA ALA A 112 13.51 -21.91 -35.84
C ALA A 112 13.67 -23.01 -36.88
N CYS A 113 13.39 -24.26 -36.50
CA CYS A 113 13.42 -25.40 -37.41
C CYS A 113 12.44 -26.48 -36.96
N ASN A 114 11.74 -27.08 -37.92
CA ASN A 114 10.76 -28.14 -37.64
C ASN A 114 10.55 -29.06 -38.85
N ASP A 115 10.07 -30.26 -38.56
CA ASP A 115 9.77 -31.34 -39.50
C ASP A 115 8.27 -31.70 -39.47
N ASP A 116 7.81 -32.28 -38.35
CA ASP A 116 6.42 -32.74 -38.17
C ASP A 116 5.65 -31.88 -37.16
N ALA A 117 4.87 -30.90 -37.65
CA ALA A 117 3.90 -30.13 -36.82
C ALA A 117 2.44 -30.57 -37.00
N CYS A 118 2.07 -31.00 -38.20
CA CYS A 118 0.66 -31.17 -38.60
C CYS A 118 0.44 -32.45 -39.41
N GLY A 119 1.06 -33.54 -38.98
CA GLY A 119 1.25 -34.76 -39.75
C GLY A 119 2.70 -34.82 -40.21
N LEU A 120 2.92 -35.02 -41.50
CA LEU A 120 4.26 -35.03 -42.13
C LEU A 120 4.70 -33.62 -42.60
N GLN A 121 3.97 -32.57 -42.24
CA GLN A 121 4.27 -31.21 -42.68
C GLN A 121 4.74 -30.36 -41.52
N SER A 122 5.54 -29.35 -41.84
CA SER A 122 6.23 -28.53 -40.84
C SER A 122 5.52 -27.21 -40.59
N SER A 123 5.77 -26.68 -39.41
CA SER A 123 5.41 -25.31 -39.04
C SER A 123 6.45 -24.78 -38.07
N ILE A 124 6.96 -23.58 -38.33
CA ILE A 124 7.90 -22.88 -37.46
C ILE A 124 7.36 -21.50 -37.11
N SER A 125 7.74 -20.98 -35.94
CA SER A 125 7.45 -19.60 -35.53
C SER A 125 8.68 -18.92 -34.94
N PHE A 126 8.91 -17.66 -35.29
CA PHE A 126 10.05 -16.87 -34.83
C PHE A 126 9.76 -15.36 -34.89
N SER A 127 10.48 -14.57 -34.08
CA SER A 127 10.34 -13.11 -34.05
C SER A 127 10.90 -12.46 -35.30
N VAL A 128 10.18 -11.48 -35.84
CA VAL A 128 10.52 -10.76 -37.06
C VAL A 128 10.42 -9.26 -36.88
N VAL A 129 11.25 -8.53 -37.64
CA VAL A 129 11.26 -7.06 -37.71
C VAL A 129 10.87 -6.64 -39.11
N SER A 130 9.94 -5.69 -39.23
CA SER A 130 9.46 -5.16 -40.51
C SER A 130 10.63 -4.68 -41.37
N GLY A 131 10.63 -5.09 -42.64
CA GLY A 131 11.67 -4.78 -43.61
C GLY A 131 12.96 -5.59 -43.48
N THR A 132 13.09 -6.46 -42.47
CA THR A 132 14.23 -7.37 -42.34
C THR A 132 14.03 -8.61 -43.22
N VAL A 133 15.12 -9.07 -43.83
CA VAL A 133 15.16 -10.27 -44.68
C VAL A 133 15.59 -11.48 -43.86
N TYR A 134 14.90 -12.59 -44.07
CA TYR A 134 15.16 -13.90 -43.46
C TYR A 134 15.25 -14.95 -44.56
N ALA A 135 16.29 -15.78 -44.54
CA ALA A 135 16.41 -16.91 -45.44
C ALA A 135 15.55 -18.07 -44.92
N LEU A 136 14.69 -18.62 -45.77
CA LEU A 136 13.85 -19.78 -45.49
C LEU A 136 14.37 -20.95 -46.31
N GLN A 137 14.72 -22.03 -45.61
CA GLN A 137 15.11 -23.31 -46.19
C GLN A 137 13.90 -24.25 -46.09
N VAL A 138 13.38 -24.71 -47.22
CA VAL A 138 12.22 -25.60 -47.28
C VAL A 138 12.57 -26.81 -48.12
N GLY A 139 12.48 -28.00 -47.55
CA GLY A 139 12.75 -29.24 -48.26
C GLY A 139 11.94 -30.39 -47.68
N SER A 140 12.45 -31.60 -47.82
CA SER A 140 11.84 -32.82 -47.31
C SER A 140 12.59 -33.40 -46.12
N PHE A 141 11.90 -34.15 -45.26
CA PHE A 141 12.57 -34.98 -44.27
C PHE A 141 13.48 -36.02 -44.96
N PRO A 142 14.64 -36.38 -44.38
CA PRO A 142 15.53 -37.35 -44.99
C PRO A 142 14.88 -38.70 -45.33
N GLY A 143 15.02 -39.09 -46.61
CA GLY A 143 14.42 -40.31 -47.16
C GLY A 143 13.03 -40.12 -47.80
N ALA A 144 12.42 -38.94 -47.67
CA ALA A 144 11.25 -38.56 -48.47
C ALA A 144 11.69 -37.94 -49.83
N PRO A 145 10.93 -38.16 -50.92
CA PRO A 145 11.24 -37.51 -52.20
C PRO A 145 10.90 -36.02 -52.14
N GLY A 146 11.66 -35.19 -52.85
CA GLY A 146 11.25 -33.80 -53.15
C GLY A 146 9.97 -33.74 -53.96
N GLY A 147 9.27 -32.60 -53.93
CA GLY A 147 7.98 -32.45 -54.59
C GLY A 147 7.37 -31.06 -54.46
N LEU A 148 6.09 -30.97 -54.81
CA LEU A 148 5.34 -29.73 -54.70
C LEU A 148 4.75 -29.58 -53.29
N ALA A 149 4.92 -28.39 -52.72
CA ALA A 149 4.28 -27.96 -51.49
C ALA A 149 3.78 -26.53 -51.60
N GLN A 150 2.93 -26.13 -50.68
CA GLN A 150 2.55 -24.74 -50.46
C GLN A 150 3.12 -24.31 -49.11
N MET A 151 3.77 -23.14 -49.09
CA MET A 151 4.27 -22.50 -47.89
C MET A 151 3.39 -21.28 -47.58
N ASP A 152 2.69 -21.30 -46.46
CA ASP A 152 1.89 -20.19 -45.96
C ASP A 152 2.67 -19.44 -44.88
N ILE A 153 2.82 -18.13 -45.07
CA ILE A 153 3.47 -17.23 -44.11
C ILE A 153 2.43 -16.27 -43.55
N SER A 154 2.36 -16.18 -42.22
CA SER A 154 1.51 -15.20 -41.51
C SER A 154 2.31 -14.52 -40.41
N ILE A 155 2.00 -13.26 -40.10
CA ILE A 155 2.61 -12.53 -38.99
C ILE A 155 1.51 -12.13 -37.99
N VAL A 156 1.73 -12.47 -36.72
CA VAL A 156 0.99 -11.86 -35.62
C VAL A 156 1.79 -10.64 -35.18
N ALA A 157 1.28 -9.45 -35.47
CA ALA A 157 1.96 -8.20 -35.12
C ALA A 157 2.15 -8.07 -33.61
N THR A 158 3.32 -7.60 -33.19
CA THR A 158 3.50 -7.23 -31.78
C THR A 158 2.60 -6.05 -31.43
N PRO A 159 2.02 -6.00 -30.22
CA PRO A 159 1.30 -4.82 -29.75
C PRO A 159 2.19 -3.59 -29.79
N VAL A 160 1.58 -2.43 -29.97
CA VAL A 160 2.29 -1.17 -29.74
C VAL A 160 2.80 -1.11 -28.30
N HIS A 161 3.99 -0.54 -28.10
CA HIS A 161 4.64 -0.39 -26.80
C HIS A 161 5.21 -1.68 -26.17
N ASP A 162 5.48 -2.70 -26.98
CA ASP A 162 6.19 -3.94 -26.60
C ASP A 162 7.71 -3.74 -26.38
N ASP A 163 8.22 -2.52 -26.51
CA ASP A 163 9.63 -2.17 -26.29
C ASP A 163 9.73 -0.89 -25.45
N CYS A 164 10.58 -0.91 -24.42
CA CYS A 164 10.82 0.20 -23.50
C CYS A 164 11.37 1.48 -24.16
N ASN A 165 11.89 1.40 -25.39
CA ASN A 165 12.32 2.56 -26.18
C ASN A 165 11.13 3.29 -26.82
N SER A 166 9.97 2.63 -26.94
CA SER A 166 8.75 3.18 -27.53
C SER A 166 7.53 3.06 -26.59
N PRO A 167 7.61 3.53 -25.34
CA PRO A 167 6.56 3.33 -24.34
C PRO A 167 5.33 4.21 -24.60
N MET A 168 4.16 3.77 -24.15
CA MET A 168 2.94 4.57 -24.21
C MET A 168 3.00 5.71 -23.19
N LEU A 169 2.71 6.95 -23.60
CA LEU A 169 2.63 8.07 -22.65
C LEU A 169 1.29 8.07 -21.92
N LEU A 170 1.34 7.98 -20.59
CA LEU A 170 0.20 8.13 -19.68
C LEU A 170 0.39 9.38 -18.79
N ASN A 171 -0.71 9.99 -18.35
CA ASN A 171 -0.66 11.21 -17.54
C ASN A 171 -1.68 11.17 -16.40
N GLY A 172 -1.22 11.39 -15.17
CA GLY A 172 -2.06 11.48 -13.98
C GLY A 172 -2.77 10.18 -13.61
N SER A 173 -3.77 10.28 -12.73
CA SER A 173 -4.62 9.15 -12.35
C SER A 173 -5.62 8.80 -13.44
N GLY A 174 -5.98 7.52 -13.54
CA GLY A 174 -6.93 7.04 -14.54
C GLY A 174 -6.96 5.51 -14.67
N SER A 175 -7.82 5.04 -15.57
CA SER A 175 -7.91 3.64 -15.98
C SER A 175 -7.53 3.53 -17.44
N PHE A 176 -6.45 2.81 -17.74
CA PHE A 176 -5.88 2.69 -19.09
C PHE A 176 -5.99 1.25 -19.56
N ALA A 177 -6.62 1.01 -20.70
CA ALA A 177 -6.74 -0.34 -21.25
C ALA A 177 -5.39 -0.84 -21.79
N PHE A 178 -5.11 -2.13 -21.58
CA PHE A 178 -3.97 -2.81 -22.19
C PHE A 178 -4.38 -4.15 -22.81
N ASN A 179 -3.59 -4.61 -23.78
CA ASN A 179 -3.69 -5.94 -24.37
C ASN A 179 -2.30 -6.48 -24.68
N ASN A 180 -1.84 -7.47 -23.91
CA ASN A 180 -0.52 -8.08 -24.06
C ASN A 180 -0.55 -9.48 -24.71
N SER A 181 -1.67 -9.88 -25.33
CA SER A 181 -1.79 -11.22 -25.95
C SER A 181 -0.73 -11.51 -27.02
N GLY A 182 -0.26 -10.49 -27.74
CA GLY A 182 0.81 -10.61 -28.75
C GLY A 182 2.16 -10.08 -28.31
N ALA A 183 2.29 -9.62 -27.06
CA ALA A 183 3.52 -9.01 -26.56
C ALA A 183 4.63 -10.05 -26.41
N THR A 184 5.86 -9.62 -26.64
CA THR A 184 7.08 -10.41 -26.43
C THR A 184 7.64 -10.15 -25.03
N ALA A 185 8.68 -10.88 -24.63
CA ALA A 185 9.42 -10.60 -23.40
C ALA A 185 10.77 -9.99 -23.81
N GLY A 186 10.89 -8.67 -23.65
CA GLY A 186 12.14 -7.96 -23.92
C GLY A 186 13.26 -8.38 -22.95
N ALA A 187 14.50 -7.99 -23.25
CA ALA A 187 15.63 -8.26 -22.34
C ALA A 187 15.58 -7.38 -21.07
N GLN A 188 14.97 -6.21 -21.16
CA GLN A 188 14.92 -5.21 -20.09
C GLN A 188 13.92 -5.59 -19.01
N GLY A 189 14.24 -5.25 -17.75
CA GLY A 189 13.34 -5.48 -16.61
C GLY A 189 13.20 -6.94 -16.18
N GLN A 190 14.01 -7.86 -16.74
CA GLN A 190 13.90 -9.30 -16.45
C GLN A 190 14.71 -9.74 -15.22
N ALA A 191 15.64 -8.92 -14.74
CA ALA A 191 16.58 -9.25 -13.67
C ALA A 191 16.41 -8.34 -12.43
N GLU A 192 15.17 -7.99 -12.11
CA GLU A 192 14.84 -7.15 -10.97
C GLU A 192 14.67 -7.97 -9.68
N ALA A 193 15.54 -7.75 -8.69
CA ALA A 193 15.48 -8.48 -7.42
C ALA A 193 14.14 -8.29 -6.68
N LEU A 194 13.54 -7.10 -6.79
CA LEU A 194 12.21 -6.81 -6.23
C LEU A 194 11.08 -7.59 -6.92
N CYS A 195 11.33 -8.10 -8.13
CA CYS A 195 10.39 -8.93 -8.87
C CYS A 195 10.55 -10.42 -8.57
N LEU A 196 11.36 -10.84 -7.59
CA LEU A 196 11.54 -12.26 -7.24
C LEU A 196 10.31 -12.82 -6.51
N SER A 197 9.22 -12.95 -7.24
CA SER A 197 7.95 -13.55 -6.79
C SER A 197 7.90 -14.99 -7.27
N PHE A 198 7.54 -15.91 -6.37
CA PHE A 198 7.44 -17.34 -6.66
C PHE A 198 8.69 -17.96 -7.32
N GLY A 199 9.87 -17.39 -7.03
CA GLY A 199 11.15 -17.88 -7.53
C GLY A 199 11.54 -17.42 -8.93
N SER A 200 10.81 -16.48 -9.54
CA SER A 200 11.16 -15.92 -10.85
C SER A 200 11.17 -14.39 -10.83
N THR A 201 12.17 -13.77 -11.46
CA THR A 201 12.23 -12.31 -11.67
C THR A 201 11.56 -11.88 -12.97
N SER A 202 11.38 -12.79 -13.93
CA SER A 202 10.87 -12.47 -15.27
C SER A 202 9.47 -11.86 -15.24
N ILE A 203 9.22 -10.96 -16.19
CA ILE A 203 7.91 -10.41 -16.54
C ILE A 203 7.74 -10.68 -18.03
N ASP A 204 6.90 -11.67 -18.35
CA ASP A 204 6.70 -12.10 -19.74
C ASP A 204 5.68 -11.18 -20.44
N ARG A 205 5.71 -11.10 -21.78
CA ARG A 205 4.67 -10.43 -22.58
C ARG A 205 4.44 -8.99 -22.09
N ASP A 206 5.50 -8.20 -22.04
CA ASP A 206 5.52 -6.94 -21.31
C ASP A 206 5.27 -5.73 -22.22
N LEU A 207 4.35 -4.87 -21.77
CA LEU A 207 4.09 -3.58 -22.38
C LEU A 207 4.66 -2.47 -21.52
N TRP A 208 5.22 -1.46 -22.17
CA TRP A 208 5.95 -0.38 -21.54
C TRP A 208 5.16 0.93 -21.59
N TYR A 209 5.06 1.60 -20.44
CA TYR A 209 4.34 2.87 -20.29
C TYR A 209 5.25 3.90 -19.63
N ARG A 210 5.27 5.11 -20.18
CA ARG A 210 5.84 6.29 -19.54
C ARG A 210 4.71 7.03 -18.84
N TRP A 211 4.66 6.97 -17.52
CA TRP A 211 3.64 7.63 -16.72
C TRP A 211 4.15 8.93 -16.09
N ILE A 212 3.46 10.05 -16.31
CA ILE A 212 3.76 11.34 -15.68
C ILE A 212 2.82 11.54 -14.49
N ALA A 213 3.39 11.65 -13.29
CA ALA A 213 2.63 11.98 -12.09
C ALA A 213 2.19 13.45 -12.14
N THR A 214 0.88 13.71 -12.02
CA THR A 214 0.35 15.09 -12.01
C THR A 214 0.34 15.71 -10.63
N VAL A 215 0.41 14.89 -9.57
CA VAL A 215 0.44 15.31 -8.17
C VAL A 215 1.50 14.51 -7.40
N THR A 216 2.03 15.08 -6.31
CA THR A 216 2.97 14.38 -5.42
C THR A 216 2.17 13.54 -4.42
N GLY A 217 2.60 12.31 -4.18
CA GLY A 217 1.92 11.39 -3.28
C GLY A 217 2.34 9.94 -3.49
N THR A 218 1.52 8.99 -3.04
CA THR A 218 1.74 7.56 -3.30
C THR A 218 0.81 7.10 -4.41
N ALA A 219 1.37 6.74 -5.56
CA ALA A 219 0.64 6.14 -6.66
C ALA A 219 0.35 4.67 -6.35
N VAL A 220 -0.93 4.32 -6.29
CA VAL A 220 -1.37 2.93 -6.27
C VAL A 220 -1.69 2.50 -7.69
N ILE A 221 -0.87 1.59 -8.21
CA ILE A 221 -0.93 1.12 -9.59
C ILE A 221 -1.41 -0.33 -9.57
N ARG A 222 -2.52 -0.61 -10.25
CA ARG A 222 -3.18 -1.92 -10.16
C ARG A 222 -3.59 -2.45 -11.53
N THR A 223 -3.56 -3.76 -11.69
CA THR A 223 -4.13 -4.47 -12.85
C THR A 223 -5.38 -5.29 -12.47
N CYS A 224 -5.90 -5.10 -11.25
CA CYS A 224 -7.00 -5.88 -10.67
C CYS A 224 -8.19 -6.03 -11.61
N GLY A 225 -8.66 -7.27 -11.78
CA GLY A 225 -9.79 -7.60 -12.64
C GLY A 225 -9.43 -7.81 -14.12
N SER A 226 -8.14 -7.79 -14.49
CA SER A 226 -7.71 -8.23 -15.82
C SER A 226 -7.92 -9.73 -16.05
N SER A 227 -7.99 -10.14 -17.31
CA SER A 227 -8.11 -11.56 -17.69
C SER A 227 -6.80 -12.35 -17.63
N VAL A 228 -5.76 -11.74 -17.06
CA VAL A 228 -4.35 -12.17 -17.15
C VAL A 228 -3.79 -12.29 -15.74
N ASP A 229 -2.96 -13.30 -15.53
CA ASP A 229 -2.07 -13.39 -14.39
C ASP A 229 -0.93 -12.38 -14.60
N THR A 230 -1.01 -11.21 -13.95
CA THR A 230 -0.14 -10.07 -14.29
C THR A 230 1.03 -9.97 -13.37
N LYS A 231 2.13 -9.46 -13.91
CA LYS A 231 3.29 -9.00 -13.14
C LYS A 231 3.68 -7.61 -13.59
N LEU A 232 3.97 -6.75 -12.63
CA LEU A 232 4.07 -5.31 -12.84
C LEU A 232 5.29 -4.75 -12.09
N ALA A 233 6.07 -3.92 -12.77
CA ALA A 233 7.21 -3.20 -12.18
C ALA A 233 7.16 -1.71 -12.51
N ALA A 234 7.73 -0.89 -11.62
CA ALA A 234 7.91 0.53 -11.84
C ALA A 234 9.37 0.93 -11.61
N TYR A 235 9.88 1.77 -12.50
CA TYR A 235 11.28 2.18 -12.56
C TYR A 235 11.41 3.71 -12.45
N PRO A 236 12.56 4.21 -11.96
CA PRO A 236 12.83 5.62 -12.02
C PRO A 236 12.98 6.06 -13.48
N ASN A 237 12.70 7.33 -13.76
CA ASN A 237 12.94 7.97 -15.05
C ASN A 237 12.21 7.31 -16.25
N VAL A 238 12.67 7.57 -17.47
CA VAL A 238 11.95 7.30 -18.74
C VAL A 238 12.77 6.49 -19.73
N LEU A 239 13.96 6.07 -19.34
CA LEU A 239 14.84 5.24 -20.16
C LEU A 239 14.51 3.77 -19.91
N CYS A 240 14.86 2.92 -20.89
CA CYS A 240 14.89 1.49 -20.69
C CYS A 240 15.67 1.12 -19.43
N PRO A 241 15.09 0.35 -18.50
CA PRO A 241 15.73 0.07 -17.23
C PRO A 241 16.97 -0.80 -17.41
N GLN A 242 17.93 -0.59 -16.51
CA GLN A 242 19.06 -1.50 -16.30
C GLN A 242 18.70 -2.43 -15.15
N ASP A 243 19.34 -3.61 -15.10
CA ASP A 243 19.08 -4.61 -14.06
C ASP A 243 19.20 -4.02 -12.63
N GLY A 244 18.18 -4.29 -11.81
CA GLY A 244 18.14 -3.86 -10.42
C GLY A 244 17.67 -2.41 -10.22
N ALA A 245 17.14 -1.77 -11.25
CA ALA A 245 16.65 -0.39 -11.19
C ALA A 245 15.20 -0.25 -10.68
N ALA A 246 14.44 -1.34 -10.53
CA ALA A 246 13.05 -1.26 -10.09
C ALA A 246 12.92 -0.57 -8.73
N ILE A 247 11.94 0.34 -8.61
CA ILE A 247 11.54 0.95 -7.34
C ILE A 247 10.62 0.00 -6.58
N THR A 248 9.72 -0.64 -7.31
CA THR A 248 8.72 -1.56 -6.78
C THR A 248 8.31 -2.55 -7.87
N CYS A 249 7.93 -3.75 -7.45
CA CYS A 249 7.44 -4.81 -8.33
C CYS A 249 6.46 -5.71 -7.58
N ASN A 250 5.45 -6.21 -8.27
CA ASN A 250 4.45 -7.10 -7.70
C ASN A 250 3.82 -8.00 -8.76
N ASP A 251 3.33 -9.14 -8.32
CA ASP A 251 2.68 -10.19 -9.12
C ASP A 251 1.23 -10.36 -8.62
N ASP A 252 1.07 -10.92 -7.41
CA ASP A 252 -0.22 -11.18 -6.76
C ASP A 252 -0.55 -10.14 -5.68
N GLY A 253 -1.11 -9.00 -6.08
CA GLY A 253 -1.57 -7.93 -5.19
C GLY A 253 -3.09 -7.90 -4.94
N CYS A 254 -3.88 -8.53 -5.82
CA CYS A 254 -5.35 -8.54 -5.75
C CYS A 254 -5.96 -9.77 -6.45
N GLY A 255 -5.54 -10.95 -6.01
CA GLY A 255 -5.78 -12.21 -6.71
C GLY A 255 -4.54 -12.56 -7.55
N LEU A 256 -4.75 -13.00 -8.79
CA LEU A 256 -3.68 -13.22 -9.79
C LEU A 256 -3.27 -11.91 -10.50
N GLN A 257 -3.55 -10.76 -9.89
CA GLN A 257 -3.28 -9.46 -10.50
C GLN A 257 -2.46 -8.59 -9.57
N SER A 258 -1.69 -7.67 -10.14
CA SER A 258 -0.69 -6.91 -9.40
C SER A 258 -1.24 -5.63 -8.80
N THR A 259 -0.66 -5.23 -7.68
CA THR A 259 -0.81 -3.91 -7.07
C THR A 259 0.55 -3.41 -6.59
N LEU A 260 0.96 -2.23 -7.06
CA LEU A 260 2.18 -1.54 -6.62
C LEU A 260 1.84 -0.31 -5.80
N LEU A 261 2.77 0.06 -4.92
CA LEU A 261 2.86 1.38 -4.30
C LEU A 261 4.13 2.07 -4.76
N LEU A 262 3.98 3.23 -5.41
CA LEU A 262 5.08 4.02 -5.95
C LEU A 262 5.05 5.44 -5.35
N PRO A 263 6.07 5.86 -4.59
CA PRO A 263 6.24 7.26 -4.21
C PRO A 263 6.46 8.13 -5.45
N ALA A 264 5.45 8.95 -5.77
CA ALA A 264 5.39 9.75 -6.97
C ALA A 264 5.59 11.23 -6.65
N THR A 265 6.40 11.93 -7.45
CA THR A 265 6.58 13.38 -7.38
C THR A 265 5.89 14.05 -8.56
N SER A 266 5.11 15.11 -8.33
CA SER A 266 4.43 15.86 -9.39
C SER A 266 5.43 16.33 -10.46
N GLY A 267 5.08 16.11 -11.73
CA GLY A 267 5.91 16.42 -12.89
C GLY A 267 6.97 15.38 -13.22
N THR A 268 7.25 14.41 -12.34
CA THR A 268 8.20 13.34 -12.59
C THR A 268 7.56 12.25 -13.45
N ALA A 269 8.33 11.76 -14.42
CA ALA A 269 7.95 10.64 -15.26
C ALA A 269 8.63 9.35 -14.78
N TYR A 270 7.86 8.26 -14.81
CA TYR A 270 8.27 6.91 -14.41
C TYR A 270 8.02 5.95 -15.56
N MET A 271 8.83 4.90 -15.66
CA MET A 271 8.59 3.80 -16.58
C MET A 271 7.84 2.69 -15.85
N LEU A 272 6.76 2.18 -16.44
CA LEU A 272 5.98 1.07 -15.95
C LEU A 272 6.09 -0.09 -16.95
N GLN A 273 6.38 -1.28 -16.45
CA GLN A 273 6.41 -2.52 -17.22
C GLN A 273 5.24 -3.38 -16.78
N VAL A 274 4.26 -3.56 -17.67
CA VAL A 274 3.02 -4.29 -17.41
C VAL A 274 3.06 -5.57 -18.24
N GLY A 275 3.24 -6.71 -17.60
CA GLY A 275 3.26 -7.99 -18.30
C GLY A 275 2.51 -9.07 -17.55
N SER A 276 2.90 -10.30 -17.84
CA SER A 276 2.32 -11.54 -17.33
C SER A 276 3.30 -12.25 -16.40
N PHE A 277 2.77 -12.96 -15.41
CA PHE A 277 3.57 -13.93 -14.66
C PHE A 277 4.19 -14.95 -15.63
N PRO A 278 5.43 -15.42 -15.40
CA PRO A 278 6.12 -16.30 -16.34
C PRO A 278 5.32 -17.56 -16.70
N GLY A 279 5.18 -17.78 -18.02
CA GLY A 279 4.40 -18.89 -18.58
C GLY A 279 2.89 -18.65 -18.68
N ALA A 280 2.35 -17.55 -18.16
CA ALA A 280 0.96 -17.19 -18.38
C ALA A 280 0.70 -16.72 -19.83
N ALA A 281 -0.51 -16.97 -20.31
CA ALA A 281 -0.96 -16.40 -21.58
C ALA A 281 -1.22 -14.89 -21.41
N GLY A 282 -0.88 -14.10 -22.43
CA GLY A 282 -1.27 -12.69 -22.48
C GLY A 282 -2.77 -12.53 -22.72
N GLY A 283 -3.30 -11.34 -22.42
CA GLY A 283 -4.73 -11.03 -22.49
C GLY A 283 -5.00 -9.54 -22.33
N THR A 284 -6.22 -9.21 -21.90
CA THR A 284 -6.70 -7.83 -21.81
C THR A 284 -6.96 -7.40 -20.37
N GLY A 285 -6.79 -6.12 -20.07
CA GLY A 285 -7.05 -5.60 -18.74
C GLY A 285 -7.07 -4.07 -18.67
N LEU A 286 -7.17 -3.57 -17.44
CA LEU A 286 -7.04 -2.15 -17.12
C LEU A 286 -5.83 -1.96 -16.21
N LEU A 287 -4.91 -1.06 -16.58
CA LEU A 287 -3.94 -0.45 -15.69
C LEU A 287 -4.61 0.74 -15.00
N GLN A 288 -4.92 0.58 -13.72
CA GLN A 288 -5.54 1.60 -12.88
C GLN A 288 -4.46 2.31 -12.07
N ILE A 289 -4.35 3.62 -12.24
CA ILE A 289 -3.39 4.46 -11.50
C ILE A 289 -4.19 5.46 -10.67
N ASP A 290 -3.99 5.43 -9.37
CA ASP A 290 -4.64 6.33 -8.43
C ASP A 290 -3.58 6.94 -7.49
N VAL A 291 -3.40 8.26 -7.53
CA VAL A 291 -2.38 8.92 -6.72
C VAL A 291 -3.02 9.48 -5.48
N GLN A 292 -2.77 8.82 -4.36
CA GLN A 292 -3.20 9.29 -3.05
C GLN A 292 -2.21 10.36 -2.56
N PRO A 293 -2.66 11.36 -1.77
CA PRO A 293 -1.77 12.32 -1.13
C PRO A 293 -0.62 11.61 -0.39
N PRO A 294 0.52 12.29 -0.15
CA PRO A 294 1.60 11.71 0.63
C PRO A 294 1.07 11.14 1.94
N LEU A 295 1.58 9.97 2.34
CA LEU A 295 1.27 9.41 3.65
C LEU A 295 1.69 10.42 4.71
N VAL A 296 0.71 11.07 5.31
CA VAL A 296 0.90 11.91 6.49
C VAL A 296 0.66 11.04 7.70
N ALA A 297 1.43 11.28 8.78
CA ALA A 297 1.22 10.65 10.07
C ALA A 297 1.52 9.14 10.18
N ASP A 298 2.18 8.48 9.23
CA ASP A 298 2.50 7.02 9.26
C ASP A 298 3.68 6.64 10.21
N ASP A 299 4.12 7.57 11.05
CA ASP A 299 5.19 7.34 12.03
C ASP A 299 4.97 8.24 13.26
N CYS A 300 4.99 7.64 14.46
CA CYS A 300 4.88 8.32 15.74
C CYS A 300 5.99 9.33 16.01
N ALA A 301 7.13 9.24 15.32
CA ALA A 301 8.22 10.21 15.41
C ALA A 301 7.91 11.52 14.67
N THR A 302 6.99 11.48 13.70
CA THR A 302 6.54 12.64 12.92
C THR A 302 5.01 12.73 12.87
N PRO A 303 4.34 12.87 14.02
CA PRO A 303 2.89 12.94 14.08
C PRO A 303 2.38 14.27 13.48
N VAL A 304 1.16 14.25 12.96
CA VAL A 304 0.51 15.48 12.49
C VAL A 304 0.03 16.29 13.69
N ALA A 305 0.53 17.52 13.82
CA ALA A 305 0.11 18.43 14.88
C ALA A 305 -1.30 18.98 14.64
N ILE A 306 -2.19 18.81 15.62
CA ILE A 306 -3.57 19.33 15.65
C ILE A 306 -3.86 20.00 17.00
N ALA A 307 -4.92 20.81 17.09
CA ALA A 307 -5.25 21.49 18.33
C ALA A 307 -6.75 21.77 18.47
N GLY A 308 -7.20 21.82 19.72
CA GLY A 308 -8.56 22.17 20.11
C GLY A 308 -9.62 21.12 19.75
N GLN A 309 -10.88 21.49 19.95
CA GLN A 309 -12.02 20.63 19.66
C GLN A 309 -12.47 20.75 18.20
N GLY A 310 -13.08 19.70 17.64
CA GLY A 310 -13.59 19.70 16.28
C GLY A 310 -13.40 18.36 15.56
N SER A 311 -13.66 18.38 14.26
CA SER A 311 -13.52 17.22 13.38
C SER A 311 -12.20 17.30 12.60
N PHE A 312 -11.45 16.21 12.60
CA PHE A 312 -10.14 16.10 11.94
C PHE A 312 -10.18 14.96 10.92
N ALA A 313 -9.68 15.21 9.72
CA ALA A 313 -9.62 14.19 8.67
C ALA A 313 -8.38 13.31 8.81
N PHE A 314 -8.51 12.04 8.43
CA PHE A 314 -7.40 11.10 8.33
C PHE A 314 -7.54 10.21 7.08
N ASN A 315 -6.42 9.68 6.61
CA ASN A 315 -6.38 8.64 5.59
C ASN A 315 -5.27 7.65 5.95
N ASN A 316 -5.66 6.43 6.29
CA ASN A 316 -4.74 5.35 6.62
C ASN A 316 -4.81 4.19 5.62
N LEU A 317 -5.38 4.42 4.43
CA LEU A 317 -5.53 3.38 3.39
C LEU A 317 -4.20 2.67 3.08
N LEU A 318 -3.10 3.44 3.04
CA LEU A 318 -1.77 2.95 2.72
C LEU A 318 -0.79 3.04 3.90
N ALA A 319 -1.28 3.39 5.09
CA ALA A 319 -0.43 3.44 6.28
C ALA A 319 0.10 2.03 6.60
N SER A 320 1.35 1.98 7.07
CA SER A 320 1.97 0.80 7.61
C SER A 320 1.38 0.46 8.99
N THR A 321 1.63 -0.76 9.48
CA THR A 321 1.46 -1.06 10.90
C THR A 321 2.85 -0.98 11.53
N GLY A 322 3.11 0.12 12.25
CA GLY A 322 4.39 0.34 12.96
C GLY A 322 4.64 -0.69 14.07
N LEU A 323 5.81 -0.62 14.72
CA LEU A 323 6.09 -1.48 15.90
C LEU A 323 5.55 -0.86 17.20
N GLU A 324 5.37 0.45 17.20
CA GLU A 324 5.01 1.27 18.35
C GLU A 324 3.51 1.20 18.65
N GLY A 325 3.15 1.26 19.93
CA GLY A 325 1.74 1.20 20.37
C GLY A 325 1.02 -0.14 20.17
N GLN A 326 1.67 -1.15 19.56
CA GLN A 326 1.00 -2.41 19.16
C GLN A 326 0.72 -3.39 20.32
N ASN A 327 1.33 -3.18 21.49
CA ASN A 327 1.32 -4.13 22.61
C ASN A 327 0.77 -3.53 23.91
N GLU A 328 -0.20 -2.62 23.79
CA GLU A 328 -0.84 -1.98 24.93
C GLU A 328 -1.89 -2.90 25.56
N SER A 329 -1.79 -3.13 26.87
CA SER A 329 -2.75 -3.99 27.60
C SER A 329 -4.17 -3.41 27.60
N LEU A 330 -4.30 -2.09 27.59
CA LEU A 330 -5.58 -1.39 27.43
C LEU A 330 -6.20 -1.60 26.05
N CYS A 331 -5.40 -1.94 25.04
CA CYS A 331 -5.87 -2.22 23.69
C CYS A 331 -6.26 -3.68 23.45
N LEU A 332 -6.22 -4.57 24.45
CA LEU A 332 -6.51 -6.00 24.29
C LEU A 332 -8.02 -6.32 24.10
N GLY A 333 -8.80 -5.36 23.60
CA GLY A 333 -10.17 -5.55 23.16
C GLY A 333 -10.26 -6.72 22.19
N PHE A 334 -11.28 -7.57 22.38
CA PHE A 334 -11.57 -8.73 21.52
C PHE A 334 -10.38 -9.67 21.28
N GLY A 335 -9.38 -9.67 22.17
CA GLY A 335 -8.23 -10.58 22.14
C GLY A 335 -7.06 -10.13 21.28
N ALA A 336 -7.06 -8.91 20.73
CA ALA A 336 -5.96 -8.40 19.92
C ALA A 336 -5.54 -7.00 20.39
N SER A 337 -4.24 -6.74 20.59
CA SER A 337 -3.74 -5.43 21.03
C SER A 337 -3.37 -4.50 19.88
N GLY A 338 -3.01 -5.05 18.71
CA GLY A 338 -2.53 -4.26 17.57
C GLY A 338 -3.54 -3.25 17.04
N ILE A 339 -3.02 -2.18 16.44
CA ILE A 339 -3.74 -1.16 15.68
C ILE A 339 -3.11 -1.16 14.29
N ASP A 340 -3.80 -1.78 13.34
CA ASP A 340 -3.29 -1.92 11.97
C ASP A 340 -3.41 -0.61 11.19
N ARG A 341 -2.46 -0.34 10.30
CA ARG A 341 -2.48 0.84 9.41
C ARG A 341 -2.61 2.12 10.23
N ASP A 342 -1.70 2.35 11.16
CA ASP A 342 -1.83 3.39 12.16
C ASP A 342 -1.30 4.74 11.67
N VAL A 343 -2.05 5.80 11.98
CA VAL A 343 -1.67 7.19 11.77
C VAL A 343 -1.65 7.93 13.11
N TRP A 344 -0.68 8.83 13.24
CA TRP A 344 -0.29 9.49 14.48
C TRP A 344 -0.56 10.99 14.50
N PHE A 345 -1.25 11.47 15.54
CA PHE A 345 -1.56 12.89 15.71
C PHE A 345 -1.06 13.41 17.06
N ASP A 346 -0.40 14.57 17.08
CA ASP A 346 -0.03 15.27 18.30
C ASP A 346 -1.06 16.37 18.57
N TRP A 347 -1.97 16.11 19.50
CA TRP A 347 -3.11 16.97 19.78
C TRP A 347 -2.90 17.83 21.02
N THR A 348 -3.03 19.15 20.86
CA THR A 348 -2.97 20.12 21.97
C THR A 348 -4.37 20.52 22.44
N ALA A 349 -4.67 20.29 23.72
CA ALA A 349 -5.97 20.59 24.30
C ALA A 349 -6.22 22.11 24.46
N ASP A 350 -7.41 22.59 24.09
CA ASP A 350 -7.82 24.00 24.24
C ASP A 350 -8.53 24.30 25.57
N ALA A 351 -8.95 23.27 26.29
CA ALA A 351 -9.63 23.35 27.57
C ALA A 351 -9.25 22.20 28.49
N THR A 352 -9.49 22.39 29.79
CA THR A 352 -9.34 21.32 30.79
C THR A 352 -10.69 20.64 31.03
N GLY A 353 -10.74 19.31 30.94
CA GLY A 353 -11.98 18.54 31.10
C GLY A 353 -11.83 17.07 30.72
N GLU A 354 -12.94 16.35 30.59
CA GLU A 354 -12.94 15.00 30.01
C GLU A 354 -12.96 15.14 28.48
N ALA A 355 -11.82 14.87 27.84
CA ALA A 355 -11.74 14.78 26.39
C ALA A 355 -12.37 13.47 25.92
N CYS A 356 -13.11 13.53 24.83
CA CYS A 356 -13.67 12.41 24.09
C CYS A 356 -13.17 12.50 22.66
N VAL A 357 -12.43 11.47 22.22
CA VAL A 357 -11.98 11.31 20.83
C VAL A 357 -12.76 10.15 20.24
N SER A 358 -13.40 10.37 19.09
CA SER A 358 -14.33 9.40 18.52
C SER A 358 -14.27 9.34 17.00
N THR A 359 -14.31 8.15 16.45
CA THR A 359 -14.47 7.90 15.01
C THR A 359 -15.90 7.50 14.64
N CYS A 360 -16.89 7.73 15.51
CA CYS A 360 -18.27 7.39 15.23
C CYS A 360 -18.76 8.00 13.89
N GLY A 361 -19.60 7.25 13.17
CA GLY A 361 -20.25 7.73 11.95
C GLY A 361 -19.47 7.51 10.65
N ILE A 362 -18.28 6.89 10.71
CA ILE A 362 -17.55 6.43 9.52
C ILE A 362 -17.75 4.93 9.28
N LEU A 363 -17.35 4.43 8.10
CA LEU A 363 -17.56 3.03 7.70
C LEU A 363 -16.39 2.09 8.06
N LEU A 364 -15.31 2.62 8.62
CA LEU A 364 -14.12 1.85 8.98
C LEU A 364 -14.31 1.16 10.35
N ASP A 365 -13.76 -0.04 10.46
CA ASP A 365 -13.57 -0.74 11.73
C ASP A 365 -12.29 -0.19 12.37
N THR A 366 -12.43 0.84 13.21
CA THR A 366 -11.31 1.65 13.70
C THR A 366 -10.86 1.24 15.07
N LYS A 367 -9.58 1.43 15.35
CA LYS A 367 -9.02 1.31 16.70
C LYS A 367 -8.18 2.52 17.05
N LEU A 368 -8.32 2.99 18.28
CA LEU A 368 -7.75 4.27 18.73
C LEU A 368 -7.11 4.09 20.11
N ALA A 369 -5.86 4.54 20.24
CA ALA A 369 -5.14 4.66 21.50
C ALA A 369 -4.67 6.11 21.73
N VAL A 370 -4.60 6.51 23.00
CA VAL A 370 -4.13 7.83 23.44
C VAL A 370 -2.95 7.64 24.38
N TYR A 371 -1.90 8.45 24.20
CA TYR A 371 -0.66 8.41 24.96
C TYR A 371 -0.28 9.80 25.49
N PRO A 372 0.59 9.87 26.51
CA PRO A 372 1.27 11.12 26.85
C PRO A 372 2.08 11.63 25.64
N ALA A 373 2.20 12.95 25.48
CA ALA A 373 3.13 13.52 24.50
C ALA A 373 4.60 13.27 24.90
N GLY A 374 5.51 13.43 23.92
CA GLY A 374 6.95 13.29 24.16
C GLY A 374 7.70 12.38 23.17
N GLY A 375 7.06 11.96 22.08
CA GLY A 375 7.62 11.08 21.05
C GLY A 375 6.86 9.74 20.99
N CYS A 376 7.44 8.76 20.30
CA CYS A 376 6.85 7.43 20.18
C CYS A 376 6.59 6.78 21.54
N PRO A 377 5.42 6.14 21.73
CA PRO A 377 5.02 5.63 23.03
C PRO A 377 5.86 4.43 23.47
N ALA A 378 6.16 4.37 24.77
CA ALA A 378 6.73 3.17 25.38
C ALA A 378 5.63 2.12 25.62
N ALA A 379 5.97 0.83 25.60
CA ALA A 379 5.02 -0.23 25.87
C ALA A 379 4.35 -0.08 27.25
N GLY A 380 3.02 -0.13 27.29
CA GLY A 380 2.22 0.02 28.50
C GLY A 380 1.97 1.47 28.92
N SER A 381 2.27 2.44 28.05
CA SER A 381 2.09 3.87 28.33
C SER A 381 0.74 4.44 27.88
N ALA A 382 -0.13 3.63 27.26
CA ALA A 382 -1.45 4.09 26.85
C ALA A 382 -2.25 4.64 28.04
N ILE A 383 -2.87 5.80 27.84
CA ILE A 383 -3.82 6.42 28.76
C ILE A 383 -5.19 5.76 28.58
N GLN A 384 -5.59 5.52 27.33
CA GLN A 384 -6.85 4.88 26.99
C GLN A 384 -6.77 4.22 25.61
N CYS A 385 -7.55 3.16 25.39
CA CYS A 385 -7.67 2.52 24.08
C CYS A 385 -9.05 1.92 23.86
N ASN A 386 -9.52 1.91 22.60
CA ASN A 386 -10.79 1.31 22.22
C ASN A 386 -10.84 0.99 20.70
N ASP A 387 -11.56 -0.08 20.33
CA ASP A 387 -11.94 -0.48 18.96
C ASP A 387 -13.46 -0.39 18.74
N ASP A 388 -14.26 -1.10 19.55
CA ASP A 388 -15.71 -1.17 19.36
C ASP A 388 -16.44 -0.36 20.43
N ALA A 389 -16.50 0.96 20.28
CA ALA A 389 -17.23 1.78 21.23
C ALA A 389 -18.73 1.57 21.09
N ALA A 390 -19.36 1.16 22.20
CA ALA A 390 -20.81 1.00 22.28
C ALA A 390 -21.59 2.28 21.88
N ILE A 391 -21.01 3.47 22.08
CA ILE A 391 -21.62 4.74 21.68
C ILE A 391 -21.70 4.91 20.15
N CYS A 392 -20.84 4.21 19.39
CA CYS A 392 -20.81 4.27 17.93
C CYS A 392 -21.67 3.18 17.26
N GLY A 393 -22.23 2.24 18.01
CA GLY A 393 -22.94 1.08 17.43
C GLY A 393 -22.04 -0.09 17.04
N GLY A 394 -20.72 0.00 17.30
CA GLY A 394 -19.89 -1.18 17.57
C GLY A 394 -18.74 -1.52 16.63
N LEU A 395 -18.37 -0.72 15.62
CA LEU A 395 -17.13 -0.93 14.86
C LEU A 395 -16.19 0.29 14.90
N GLN A 396 -16.64 1.40 15.45
CA GLN A 396 -15.85 2.61 15.55
C GLN A 396 -15.41 2.84 16.99
N ALA A 397 -14.23 3.42 17.13
CA ALA A 397 -13.59 3.65 18.40
C ALA A 397 -14.09 4.95 19.05
N ALA A 398 -14.13 4.94 20.37
CA ALA A 398 -14.26 6.15 21.17
C ALA A 398 -13.56 5.98 22.51
N VAL A 399 -12.75 6.97 22.87
CA VAL A 399 -11.97 6.98 24.10
C VAL A 399 -12.26 8.26 24.88
N LYS A 400 -12.24 8.13 26.21
CA LYS A 400 -12.39 9.25 27.14
C LYS A 400 -11.23 9.31 28.12
N PHE A 401 -10.68 10.50 28.34
CA PHE A 401 -9.58 10.73 29.26
C PHE A 401 -9.57 12.17 29.78
N ALA A 402 -8.86 12.42 30.89
CA ALA A 402 -8.70 13.78 31.41
C ALA A 402 -7.67 14.55 30.57
N ALA A 403 -8.08 15.67 29.99
CA ALA A 403 -7.22 16.59 29.25
C ALA A 403 -7.01 17.89 30.04
N PHE A 404 -5.81 18.49 29.93
CA PHE A 404 -5.48 19.79 30.53
C PHE A 404 -5.18 20.81 29.45
N ALA A 405 -5.76 22.01 29.58
CA ALA A 405 -5.56 23.09 28.61
C ALA A 405 -4.07 23.39 28.41
N GLY A 406 -3.62 23.40 27.15
CA GLY A 406 -2.24 23.62 26.76
C GLY A 406 -1.33 22.39 26.82
N SER A 407 -1.80 21.26 27.37
CA SER A 407 -1.07 19.98 27.30
C SER A 407 -1.31 19.28 25.97
N SER A 408 -0.30 18.53 25.53
CA SER A 408 -0.34 17.73 24.31
C SER A 408 -0.50 16.24 24.61
N TYR A 409 -1.17 15.52 23.71
CA TYR A 409 -1.44 14.09 23.77
C TYR A 409 -1.22 13.48 22.39
N LEU A 410 -0.61 12.30 22.35
CA LEU A 410 -0.38 11.58 21.10
C LEU A 410 -1.53 10.60 20.86
N PHE A 411 -2.15 10.66 19.68
CA PHE A 411 -3.20 9.74 19.24
C PHE A 411 -2.63 8.77 18.21
N GLN A 412 -2.83 7.48 18.42
CA GLN A 412 -2.62 6.44 17.42
C GLN A 412 -3.99 5.99 16.92
N LEU A 413 -4.27 6.23 15.64
CA LEU A 413 -5.54 5.90 15.02
C LEU A 413 -5.29 4.95 13.85
N GLY A 414 -5.89 3.77 13.88
CA GLY A 414 -5.84 2.82 12.78
C GLY A 414 -7.09 1.95 12.75
N ASN A 415 -6.91 0.68 12.44
CA ASN A 415 -7.97 -0.29 12.29
C ASN A 415 -7.81 -1.46 13.26
N PHE A 416 -8.93 -2.15 13.53
CA PHE A 416 -8.86 -3.45 14.18
C PHE A 416 -7.99 -4.41 13.33
N PRO A 417 -7.16 -5.27 13.95
CA PRO A 417 -6.26 -6.15 13.21
C PRO A 417 -6.95 -6.97 12.10
N GLY A 418 -6.43 -6.86 10.88
CA GLY A 418 -6.97 -7.51 9.68
C GLY A 418 -8.09 -6.74 8.96
N ALA A 419 -8.59 -5.64 9.52
CA ALA A 419 -9.56 -4.79 8.82
C ALA A 419 -8.90 -3.89 7.77
N ALA A 420 -9.68 -3.44 6.79
CA ALA A 420 -9.20 -2.59 5.70
C ALA A 420 -9.02 -1.14 6.18
N GLY A 421 -7.91 -0.51 5.77
CA GLY A 421 -7.71 0.93 5.93
C GLY A 421 -8.56 1.76 4.97
N GLY A 422 -8.63 3.06 5.21
CA GLY A 422 -9.38 3.98 4.35
C GLY A 422 -9.24 5.43 4.77
N SER A 423 -10.19 6.25 4.32
CA SER A 423 -10.27 7.67 4.70
C SER A 423 -11.50 7.92 5.57
N GLY A 424 -11.39 8.87 6.48
CA GLY A 424 -12.47 9.25 7.37
C GLY A 424 -12.16 10.51 8.16
N SER A 425 -12.93 10.72 9.23
CA SER A 425 -12.70 11.77 10.22
C SER A 425 -12.87 11.22 11.63
N PHE A 426 -12.23 11.88 12.59
CA PHE A 426 -12.49 11.69 14.01
C PHE A 426 -12.82 13.03 14.66
N ASP A 427 -13.68 13.01 15.66
CA ASP A 427 -14.10 14.18 16.43
C ASP A 427 -13.42 14.20 17.79
N VAL A 428 -12.92 15.36 18.18
CA VAL A 428 -12.42 15.65 19.52
C VAL A 428 -13.36 16.66 20.19
N SER A 429 -13.86 16.31 21.37
CA SER A 429 -14.67 17.19 22.21
C SER A 429 -14.17 17.15 23.64
N ILE A 430 -14.32 18.24 24.39
CA ILE A 430 -13.95 18.31 25.81
C ILE A 430 -15.21 18.69 26.59
N ALA A 431 -15.71 17.75 27.38
CA ALA A 431 -16.70 18.05 28.39
C ALA A 431 -16.00 18.79 29.54
N THR A 432 -16.12 20.11 29.56
CA THR A 432 -15.66 20.91 30.70
C THR A 432 -16.54 20.57 31.90
N GLY A 433 -15.93 19.97 32.93
CA GLY A 433 -16.61 19.77 34.21
C GLY A 433 -17.00 21.12 34.84
N PRO A 434 -17.76 21.12 35.94
CA PRO A 434 -18.20 22.33 36.63
C PRO A 434 -17.05 23.16 37.24
N GLY A 435 -15.80 22.77 37.01
CA GLY A 435 -14.65 23.35 37.69
C GLY A 435 -13.32 23.08 37.01
N SER A 436 -12.25 23.44 37.72
CA SER A 436 -10.86 23.33 37.26
C SER A 436 -10.02 22.51 38.24
N PRO A 437 -9.26 21.50 37.77
CA PRO A 437 -8.26 20.82 38.57
C PRO A 437 -7.07 21.75 38.86
N PHE A 438 -6.35 21.46 39.93
CA PHE A 438 -5.12 22.14 40.32
C PHE A 438 -4.28 21.21 41.21
N CYS A 439 -3.04 21.60 41.54
CA CYS A 439 -2.16 20.86 42.45
C CYS A 439 -1.73 19.48 41.94
N SER A 440 -0.92 19.50 40.88
CA SER A 440 -0.25 18.30 40.37
C SER A 440 0.94 17.95 41.25
N CYS A 441 1.14 16.66 41.54
CA CYS A 441 2.28 16.19 42.30
C CYS A 441 3.53 16.06 41.42
N THR A 442 4.19 17.18 41.14
CA THR A 442 5.45 17.21 40.38
C THR A 442 6.59 16.60 41.17
N LEU A 443 7.68 16.21 40.50
CA LEU A 443 8.88 15.67 41.16
C LEU A 443 9.43 16.61 42.25
N ALA A 444 9.43 17.93 41.98
CA ALA A 444 9.92 18.92 42.93
C ALA A 444 9.04 19.07 44.18
N ALA A 445 7.74 18.77 44.08
CA ALA A 445 6.79 18.87 45.17
C ALA A 445 6.54 17.52 45.87
N SER A 446 6.81 16.40 45.18
CA SER A 446 6.48 15.06 45.64
C SER A 446 7.23 14.67 46.93
N PRO A 447 6.53 14.21 47.97
CA PRO A 447 7.19 13.66 49.15
C PRO A 447 7.86 12.32 48.81
N CYS A 448 9.08 12.07 49.30
CA CYS A 448 9.77 10.79 49.06
C CYS A 448 9.96 10.45 47.57
N THR A 449 10.06 11.48 46.71
CA THR A 449 10.34 11.34 45.27
C THR A 449 9.34 10.46 44.51
N ASN A 450 8.04 10.58 44.83
CA ASN A 450 6.95 9.81 44.22
C ASN A 450 6.02 10.65 43.32
N PRO A 451 6.52 11.33 42.26
CA PRO A 451 5.69 12.20 41.43
C PRO A 451 4.51 11.45 40.81
N GLY A 452 3.41 12.16 40.63
CA GLY A 452 2.31 11.73 39.78
C GLY A 452 2.44 12.30 38.37
N LEU A 453 1.49 11.92 37.50
CA LEU A 453 1.29 12.57 36.20
C LEU A 453 0.79 14.00 36.39
N ASP A 454 0.93 14.81 35.34
CA ASP A 454 0.39 16.17 35.33
C ASP A 454 -1.13 16.14 35.57
N GLY A 455 -1.57 16.98 36.52
CA GLY A 455 -2.95 17.04 36.99
C GLY A 455 -3.40 15.94 37.95
N HIS A 456 -2.50 15.03 38.35
CA HIS A 456 -2.77 13.97 39.34
C HIS A 456 -2.14 14.28 40.70
N GLY A 457 -2.63 13.58 41.74
CA GLY A 457 -1.94 13.46 43.03
C GLY A 457 -0.65 12.66 42.92
N CYS A 458 0.04 12.41 44.03
CA CYS A 458 1.31 11.66 44.00
C CYS A 458 1.09 10.17 43.72
N ALA A 459 2.12 9.48 43.24
CA ALA A 459 2.07 8.05 42.95
C ALA A 459 1.62 7.23 44.18
N ASN A 460 0.83 6.18 43.93
CA ASN A 460 0.32 5.27 44.96
C ASN A 460 0.46 3.80 44.52
N SER A 461 0.17 2.84 45.42
CA SER A 461 0.38 1.41 45.14
C SER A 461 -0.42 0.85 43.96
N ALA A 462 -1.56 1.46 43.62
CA ALA A 462 -2.44 1.02 42.55
C ALA A 462 -2.28 1.83 41.26
N ALA A 463 -1.82 3.08 41.36
CA ALA A 463 -1.61 3.97 40.23
C ALA A 463 -0.24 4.66 40.34
N PRO A 464 0.77 4.20 39.57
CA PRO A 464 2.07 4.87 39.49
C PRO A 464 2.00 6.33 39.04
N GLY A 465 0.97 6.68 38.26
CA GLY A 465 0.68 8.07 37.86
C GLY A 465 -0.09 8.89 38.89
N GLY A 466 -0.47 8.31 40.04
CA GLY A 466 -1.24 8.97 41.08
C GLY A 466 -2.75 9.06 40.82
N SER A 467 -3.52 9.34 41.89
CA SER A 467 -4.98 9.44 41.81
C SER A 467 -5.41 10.81 41.28
N VAL A 468 -6.49 10.83 40.49
CA VAL A 468 -7.09 12.06 39.95
C VAL A 468 -8.51 12.25 40.48
N LEU A 469 -8.84 13.49 40.83
CA LEU A 469 -10.18 13.98 41.17
C LEU A 469 -10.70 14.87 40.04
N SER A 470 -11.89 14.54 39.59
CA SER A 470 -12.67 15.29 38.60
C SER A 470 -14.10 15.52 39.10
N ALA A 471 -14.88 16.28 38.35
CA ALA A 471 -16.29 16.52 38.65
C ALA A 471 -17.13 16.55 37.37
N THR A 472 -18.39 16.15 37.50
CA THR A 472 -19.45 16.33 36.49
C THR A 472 -20.65 17.01 37.13
N GLY A 473 -21.67 17.36 36.33
CA GLY A 473 -22.90 17.99 36.82
C GLY A 473 -22.88 19.51 36.79
N ASN A 474 -23.94 20.13 37.33
CA ASN A 474 -24.16 21.57 37.29
C ASN A 474 -24.05 22.18 38.70
N PRO A 475 -23.14 23.13 38.96
CA PRO A 475 -22.85 23.64 40.30
C PRO A 475 -23.81 24.78 40.65
N VAL A 476 -25.12 24.52 40.62
CA VAL A 476 -26.13 25.52 40.96
C VAL A 476 -26.67 25.25 42.36
N VAL A 477 -26.48 26.21 43.26
CA VAL A 477 -27.02 26.12 44.63
C VAL A 477 -28.56 25.97 44.58
N GLY A 478 -29.08 24.91 45.19
CA GLY A 478 -30.50 24.58 45.22
C GLY A 478 -30.95 23.54 44.19
N THR A 479 -30.22 23.37 43.07
CA THR A 479 -30.44 22.31 42.07
C THR A 479 -29.15 21.58 41.72
N ASP A 480 -28.26 21.45 42.70
CA ASP A 480 -26.94 20.86 42.59
C ASP A 480 -27.01 19.41 42.08
N THR A 481 -26.36 19.16 40.96
CA THR A 481 -26.17 17.81 40.40
C THR A 481 -24.70 17.39 40.36
N VAL A 482 -23.82 18.12 41.03
CA VAL A 482 -22.39 17.87 40.97
C VAL A 482 -22.02 16.55 41.64
N VAL A 483 -21.28 15.73 40.89
CA VAL A 483 -20.67 14.50 41.40
C VAL A 483 -19.17 14.64 41.30
N LEU A 484 -18.48 14.56 42.44
CA LEU A 484 -17.04 14.43 42.49
C LEU A 484 -16.68 12.96 42.29
N SER A 485 -15.73 12.68 41.39
CA SER A 485 -15.26 11.33 41.11
C SER A 485 -13.74 11.28 41.17
N ALA A 486 -13.23 10.31 41.92
CA ALA A 486 -11.80 10.01 42.01
C ALA A 486 -11.49 8.66 41.38
N SER A 487 -10.45 8.60 40.57
CA SER A 487 -9.92 7.38 39.95
C SER A 487 -8.45 7.16 40.30
N GLY A 488 -7.93 5.96 40.03
CA GLY A 488 -6.57 5.58 40.42
C GLY A 488 -6.41 5.39 41.93
N LEU A 489 -7.49 5.06 42.64
CA LEU A 489 -7.48 4.74 44.07
C LEU A 489 -7.17 3.25 44.28
N PRO A 490 -6.46 2.85 45.36
CA PRO A 490 -6.35 1.46 45.76
C PRO A 490 -7.72 0.80 45.96
N SER A 491 -7.97 -0.31 45.26
CA SER A 491 -9.27 -0.99 45.25
C SER A 491 -9.68 -1.47 46.64
N GLY A 492 -10.95 -1.24 47.03
CA GLY A 492 -11.52 -1.66 48.31
C GLY A 492 -11.17 -0.76 49.49
N GLU A 493 -10.25 0.19 49.32
CA GLU A 493 -9.83 1.10 50.38
C GLU A 493 -10.83 2.25 50.60
N PRO A 494 -10.99 2.73 51.86
CA PRO A 494 -11.83 3.89 52.14
C PRO A 494 -11.14 5.18 51.70
N CYS A 495 -11.96 6.10 51.19
CA CYS A 495 -11.57 7.45 50.84
C CYS A 495 -12.52 8.48 51.46
N LEU A 496 -12.01 9.68 51.71
CA LEU A 496 -12.72 10.82 52.29
C LEU A 496 -12.68 11.97 51.29
N PHE A 497 -13.85 12.31 50.75
CA PHE A 497 -14.05 13.55 50.03
C PHE A 497 -14.14 14.70 51.03
N PHE A 498 -13.38 15.76 50.78
CA PHE A 498 -13.44 16.95 51.61
C PHE A 498 -13.37 18.23 50.78
N GLN A 499 -13.91 19.28 51.37
CA GLN A 499 -13.98 20.63 50.83
C GLN A 499 -13.15 21.56 51.70
N GLY A 500 -12.64 22.64 51.11
CA GLY A 500 -12.06 23.78 51.80
C GLY A 500 -12.31 25.10 51.08
N MET A 501 -11.95 26.19 51.75
CA MET A 501 -12.12 27.56 51.26
C MET A 501 -10.91 28.06 50.47
N ASN A 502 -9.73 27.49 50.72
CA ASN A 502 -8.48 27.98 50.16
C ASN A 502 -7.70 26.89 49.42
N ARG A 503 -7.02 27.28 48.34
CA ARG A 503 -5.91 26.52 47.77
C ARG A 503 -4.68 26.71 48.65
N VAL A 504 -4.16 25.63 49.23
CA VAL A 504 -2.95 25.65 50.07
C VAL A 504 -1.74 25.97 49.21
N ASN A 505 -0.87 26.88 49.69
CA ASN A 505 0.35 27.29 49.00
C ASN A 505 0.12 27.72 47.54
N GLY A 506 -0.90 28.57 47.31
CA GLY A 506 -1.27 29.01 45.96
C GLY A 506 -1.84 27.91 45.05
N GLY A 507 -2.11 26.71 45.59
CA GLY A 507 -2.52 25.53 44.83
C GLY A 507 -1.38 24.56 44.53
N ALA A 508 -0.14 24.82 44.97
CA ALA A 508 0.94 23.84 44.93
C ALA A 508 0.83 22.78 46.04
N GLY A 509 0.01 23.04 47.06
CA GLY A 509 -0.16 22.15 48.20
C GLY A 509 1.06 22.13 49.14
N ASN A 510 0.91 21.42 50.25
CA ASN A 510 1.98 21.10 51.19
C ASN A 510 2.04 19.58 51.38
N THR A 511 3.23 19.03 51.63
CA THR A 511 3.40 17.61 51.96
C THR A 511 2.48 17.19 53.10
N PHE A 512 1.74 16.10 52.86
CA PHE A 512 0.84 15.50 53.83
C PHE A 512 0.66 14.01 53.53
N GLY A 513 1.33 13.15 54.31
CA GLY A 513 1.41 11.72 54.02
C GLY A 513 2.26 11.44 52.79
N ASP A 514 1.81 10.49 51.96
CA ASP A 514 2.47 10.17 50.69
C ASP A 514 2.13 11.17 49.57
N GLY A 515 1.34 12.21 49.89
CA GLY A 515 0.76 13.13 48.94
C GLY A 515 0.93 14.61 49.29
N LEU A 516 0.20 15.44 48.55
CA LEU A 516 0.10 16.88 48.78
C LEU A 516 -1.31 17.23 49.25
N ARG A 517 -1.42 17.93 50.38
CA ARG A 517 -2.67 18.57 50.78
C ARG A 517 -2.79 19.93 50.12
N CYS A 518 -3.68 19.99 49.15
CA CYS A 518 -3.90 21.13 48.26
C CYS A 518 -5.09 21.98 48.69
N VAL A 519 -6.00 21.41 49.47
CA VAL A 519 -7.22 22.06 49.96
C VAL A 519 -7.12 22.36 51.45
N GLY A 520 -7.42 23.60 51.82
CA GLY A 520 -7.19 24.18 53.14
C GLY A 520 -8.22 25.23 53.56
N GLY A 521 -7.93 25.94 54.65
CA GLY A 521 -8.88 26.81 55.33
C GLY A 521 -9.88 26.00 56.16
N ASP A 522 -11.14 26.42 56.16
CA ASP A 522 -12.22 25.72 56.87
C ASP A 522 -12.57 24.42 56.15
N ILE A 523 -11.93 23.33 56.60
CA ILE A 523 -12.18 22.01 56.01
C ILE A 523 -13.52 21.45 56.45
N ARG A 524 -14.32 21.07 55.46
CA ARG A 524 -15.53 20.28 55.66
C ARG A 524 -15.38 18.90 55.07
N ARG A 525 -15.64 17.88 55.87
CA ARG A 525 -15.67 16.48 55.42
C ARG A 525 -17.00 16.24 54.72
N LEU A 526 -16.95 16.02 53.41
CA LEU A 526 -18.15 15.82 52.62
C LEU A 526 -18.69 14.41 52.77
N GLY A 527 -17.85 13.39 52.91
CA GLY A 527 -18.31 12.02 53.10
C GLY A 527 -17.21 10.99 52.86
N VAL A 528 -17.36 9.82 53.49
CA VAL A 528 -16.53 8.64 53.24
C VAL A 528 -17.17 7.80 52.14
N SER A 529 -16.36 7.30 51.21
CA SER A 529 -16.73 6.36 50.16
C SER A 529 -15.67 5.24 50.09
N PHE A 530 -15.91 4.21 49.29
CA PHE A 530 -14.97 3.10 49.10
C PHE A 530 -14.64 2.96 47.62
N ALA A 531 -13.37 2.79 47.30
CA ALA A 531 -12.93 2.52 45.93
C ALA A 531 -13.50 1.17 45.47
N ARG A 532 -14.22 1.19 44.35
CA ARG A 532 -14.74 -0.01 43.68
C ARG A 532 -13.57 -0.84 43.12
N GLY A 533 -13.86 -2.06 42.64
CA GLY A 533 -12.85 -2.94 42.01
C GLY A 533 -12.08 -2.30 40.85
N THR A 534 -12.64 -1.26 40.23
CA THR A 534 -12.02 -0.46 39.17
C THR A 534 -11.10 0.67 39.69
N GLY A 535 -10.92 0.81 41.00
CA GLY A 535 -10.14 1.90 41.60
C GLY A 535 -10.85 3.26 41.58
N VAL A 536 -12.18 3.28 41.43
CA VAL A 536 -13.00 4.50 41.35
C VAL A 536 -13.89 4.64 42.58
N ALA A 537 -13.96 5.85 43.13
CA ALA A 537 -14.95 6.25 44.13
C ALA A 537 -15.59 7.58 43.74
N ASP A 538 -16.85 7.80 44.12
CA ASP A 538 -17.57 9.03 43.81
C ASP A 538 -18.51 9.44 44.96
N THR A 539 -19.07 10.65 44.85
CA THR A 539 -20.01 11.22 45.82
C THR A 539 -21.48 10.90 45.53
N SER A 540 -21.80 10.11 44.49
CA SER A 540 -23.19 9.85 44.10
C SER A 540 -23.98 9.06 45.14
N ALA A 541 -23.30 8.23 45.93
CA ALA A 541 -23.90 7.47 47.02
C ALA A 541 -24.10 8.29 48.31
N LEU A 542 -23.66 9.56 48.34
CA LEU A 542 -23.90 10.41 49.50
C LEU A 542 -25.37 10.86 49.50
N MET A 543 -26.07 10.66 50.62
CA MET A 543 -27.52 10.94 50.75
C MET A 543 -27.95 12.40 50.53
N GLN A 544 -27.00 13.32 50.35
CA GLN A 544 -27.25 14.74 50.11
C GLN A 544 -26.27 15.26 49.04
N PRO A 545 -26.71 16.21 48.19
CA PRO A 545 -25.83 16.89 47.24
C PRO A 545 -24.65 17.56 47.93
N ILE A 546 -23.53 17.68 47.23
CA ILE A 546 -22.29 18.16 47.83
C ILE A 546 -22.36 19.63 48.25
N SER A 547 -23.19 20.45 47.59
CA SER A 547 -23.48 21.83 47.99
C SER A 547 -24.13 21.91 49.38
N VAL A 548 -25.05 20.99 49.68
CA VAL A 548 -25.72 20.90 50.99
C VAL A 548 -24.73 20.42 52.06
N ARG A 549 -24.01 19.32 51.80
CA ARG A 549 -23.00 18.80 52.75
C ARG A 549 -21.87 19.79 52.99
N GLY A 550 -21.50 20.51 51.93
CA GLY A 550 -20.48 21.55 51.92
C GLY A 550 -20.92 22.87 52.55
N GLY A 551 -22.22 23.08 52.80
CA GLY A 551 -22.75 24.36 53.25
C GLY A 551 -22.40 25.50 52.28
N VAL A 552 -22.53 25.24 50.99
CA VAL A 552 -22.21 26.16 49.90
C VAL A 552 -23.34 27.17 49.70
N GLN A 553 -22.97 28.41 49.44
CA GLN A 553 -23.85 29.53 49.12
C GLN A 553 -23.60 30.00 47.69
N LEU A 554 -24.58 30.69 47.10
CA LEU A 554 -24.46 31.20 45.73
C LEU A 554 -23.27 32.18 45.63
N GLY A 555 -22.43 32.02 44.60
CA GLY A 555 -21.23 32.84 44.37
C GLY A 555 -19.98 32.31 45.08
N ASP A 556 -20.07 31.20 45.82
CA ASP A 556 -18.94 30.62 46.49
C ASP A 556 -17.97 29.92 45.53
N LEU A 557 -16.68 30.23 45.65
CA LEU A 557 -15.62 29.36 45.15
C LEU A 557 -15.29 28.32 46.22
N ARG A 558 -15.30 27.03 45.85
CA ARG A 558 -14.96 25.92 46.74
C ARG A 558 -13.92 25.01 46.12
N HIS A 559 -13.06 24.47 46.97
CA HIS A 559 -12.01 23.55 46.56
C HIS A 559 -12.22 22.18 47.18
N TYR A 560 -11.97 21.13 46.41
CA TYR A 560 -12.25 19.75 46.73
C TYR A 560 -10.99 18.90 46.54
N GLN A 561 -10.83 17.91 47.40
CA GLN A 561 -9.75 16.94 47.29
C GLN A 561 -10.20 15.64 47.95
N VAL A 562 -9.60 14.53 47.55
CA VAL A 562 -9.83 13.21 48.15
C VAL A 562 -8.59 12.79 48.90
N TRP A 563 -8.80 12.42 50.17
CA TRP A 563 -7.83 11.69 50.97
C TRP A 563 -8.19 10.20 50.91
N TYR A 564 -7.23 9.30 50.79
CA TYR A 564 -7.51 7.86 50.72
C TYR A 564 -6.43 7.01 51.36
N ARG A 565 -6.81 5.80 51.77
CA ARG A 565 -5.88 4.81 52.31
C ARG A 565 -5.07 4.15 51.20
N ASP A 566 -3.82 3.86 51.51
CA ASP A 566 -2.92 3.07 50.66
C ASP A 566 -2.24 2.00 51.51
N SER A 567 -2.98 0.94 51.81
CA SER A 567 -2.57 -0.08 52.80
C SER A 567 -1.57 -1.10 52.25
N THR A 568 -1.50 -1.25 50.92
CA THR A 568 -0.74 -2.33 50.26
C THR A 568 0.74 -1.99 50.17
N SER A 569 1.07 -0.77 49.75
CA SER A 569 2.42 -0.22 49.78
C SER A 569 2.35 1.31 49.84
N SER A 570 3.28 1.94 50.55
CA SER A 570 3.22 3.38 50.81
C SER A 570 4.59 3.99 50.52
N PRO A 571 4.71 4.89 49.53
CA PRO A 571 6.00 5.48 49.15
C PRO A 571 6.74 6.21 50.28
N CYS A 572 6.01 6.82 51.23
CA CYS A 572 6.61 7.44 52.42
C CYS A 572 6.40 6.63 53.72
N GLY A 573 5.80 5.44 53.65
CA GLY A 573 5.49 4.61 54.82
C GLY A 573 4.39 5.15 55.74
N ILE A 574 3.55 6.08 55.25
CA ILE A 574 2.47 6.72 56.01
C ILE A 574 1.08 6.09 55.72
N PHE A 575 0.96 5.29 54.67
CA PHE A 575 -0.21 4.48 54.29
C PHE A 575 -1.48 5.29 53.97
N PHE A 576 -1.30 6.52 53.50
CA PHE A 576 -2.37 7.33 52.91
C PHE A 576 -1.80 8.36 51.94
N ASN A 577 -2.62 8.73 50.98
CA ASN A 577 -2.26 9.67 49.92
C ASN A 577 -3.46 10.57 49.57
N LEU A 578 -3.27 11.52 48.66
CA LEU A 578 -4.27 12.48 48.21
C LEU A 578 -4.29 12.61 46.69
N SER A 579 -5.46 12.85 46.13
CA SER A 579 -5.63 13.23 44.72
C SER A 579 -5.10 14.65 44.45
N ASN A 580 -5.15 15.12 43.21
CA ASN A 580 -5.09 16.55 42.91
C ASN A 580 -6.26 17.30 43.58
N GLY A 581 -6.17 18.63 43.59
CA GLY A 581 -7.27 19.52 43.98
C GLY A 581 -8.21 19.80 42.80
N TYR A 582 -9.47 20.13 43.09
CA TYR A 582 -10.46 20.55 42.10
C TYR A 582 -11.26 21.75 42.60
N SER A 583 -11.48 22.78 41.78
CA SER A 583 -12.15 24.02 42.19
C SER A 583 -13.46 24.21 41.44
N ILE A 584 -14.55 24.47 42.14
CA ILE A 584 -15.88 24.70 41.55
C ILE A 584 -16.39 26.05 42.02
N GLN A 585 -16.89 26.83 41.06
CA GLN A 585 -17.64 28.04 41.32
C GLN A 585 -19.13 27.68 41.40
N TRP A 586 -19.78 28.06 42.50
CA TRP A 586 -21.18 27.74 42.81
C TRP A 586 -22.12 28.94 42.71
#